data_AF-A0A2E9F8Z2-F1
#
_entry.id   AF-A0A2E9F8Z2-F1
#
_cell.length_a   1.000
_cell.length_b   1.000
_cell.length_c   1.000
_cell.angle_alpha   90.00
_cell.angle_beta   90.00
_cell.angle_gamma   90.00
#
_symmetry.space_group_name_H-M   'P 1'
#
loop_
_entity.id
_entity.type
_entity.pdbx_description
1 polymer ?
#
loop_
_entity_poly.entity_id
_entity_poly.type
_entity_poly.pdbx_seq_one_letter_code
_entity_poly.pdbx_strand_id
1 'polypeptide(L)'
;MDDHRMLRQQTGVAVALGEAERARYRFRELLIREAEDIIRAGVGRTGLSEYLSVVDLAQAFHRQVAPRASTGLGICTAASIHLCAAIPNLIFWGYKPKLVKLANQYLTSPLVYQNGTFQTL
;
A
#
# COMPACT_ATOMS: atom_id res chain seq x y z
N MET A 1 1.48 -19.61 -2.79
CA MET A 1 0.27 -18.92 -3.29
C MET A 1 -0.96 -19.79 -3.15
N ASP A 2 -0.88 -21.08 -3.49
CA ASP A 2 -2.01 -21.99 -3.34
C ASP A 2 -2.42 -22.17 -1.86
N ASP A 3 -1.45 -22.20 -0.94
CA ASP A 3 -1.73 -22.16 0.51
C ASP A 3 -2.46 -20.89 0.95
N HIS A 4 -2.12 -19.74 0.36
CA HIS A 4 -2.81 -18.47 0.65
C HIS A 4 -4.24 -18.46 0.11
N ARG A 5 -4.46 -19.03 -1.09
CA ARG A 5 -5.81 -19.23 -1.63
C ARG A 5 -6.65 -20.13 -0.72
N MET A 6 -6.09 -21.26 -0.29
CA MET A 6 -6.78 -22.18 0.62
C MET A 6 -7.14 -21.48 1.94
N LEU A 7 -6.18 -20.76 2.54
CA LEU A 7 -6.42 -19.96 3.75
C LEU A 7 -7.54 -18.93 3.53
N ARG A 8 -7.49 -18.20 2.42
CA ARG A 8 -8.50 -17.20 2.08
C ARG A 8 -9.91 -17.80 1.98
N GLN A 9 -10.03 -18.99 1.39
CA GLN A 9 -11.31 -19.69 1.26
C GLN A 9 -11.86 -20.23 2.58
N GLN A 10 -11.01 -20.45 3.59
CA GLN A 10 -11.39 -21.14 4.83
C GLN A 10 -11.58 -20.22 6.05
N THR A 11 -10.90 -19.08 6.10
CA THR A 11 -10.82 -18.29 7.35
C THR A 11 -11.99 -17.34 7.60
N GLY A 12 -12.71 -16.92 6.54
CA GLY A 12 -13.68 -15.82 6.63
C GLY A 12 -13.06 -14.45 6.95
N VAL A 13 -11.74 -14.36 7.09
CA VAL A 13 -10.98 -13.13 7.34
C VAL A 13 -10.27 -12.72 6.06
N ALA A 14 -10.32 -11.43 5.72
CA ALA A 14 -9.66 -10.92 4.52
C ALA A 14 -8.14 -11.17 4.56
N VAL A 15 -7.61 -11.78 3.50
CA VAL A 15 -6.18 -12.10 3.37
C VAL A 15 -5.47 -10.96 2.65
N ALA A 16 -4.51 -10.33 3.32
CA ALA A 16 -3.74 -9.22 2.77
C ALA A 16 -2.29 -9.64 2.44
N LEU A 17 -1.85 -9.48 1.18
CA LEU A 17 -0.53 -9.91 0.72
C LEU A 17 0.15 -8.82 -0.13
N GLY A 18 1.42 -9.05 -0.50
CA GLY A 18 2.14 -8.17 -1.43
C GLY A 18 3.21 -7.26 -0.83
N GLU A 19 3.45 -7.30 0.48
CA GLU A 19 4.46 -6.45 1.15
C GLU A 19 5.90 -6.67 0.67
N ALA A 20 6.19 -7.89 0.19
CA ALA A 20 7.47 -8.29 -0.36
C ALA A 20 7.56 -8.13 -1.89
N GLU A 21 6.42 -7.98 -2.56
CA GLU A 21 6.33 -7.91 -4.01
C GLU A 21 6.67 -6.51 -4.52
N ARG A 22 7.12 -6.43 -5.78
CA ARG A 22 7.67 -5.18 -6.35
C ARG A 22 7.08 -4.77 -7.68
N ALA A 23 6.59 -5.70 -8.50
CA ALA A 23 6.15 -5.44 -9.86
C ALA A 23 4.76 -6.02 -10.11
N ARG A 24 3.98 -5.38 -10.99
CA ARG A 24 2.61 -5.77 -11.35
C ARG A 24 2.47 -7.21 -11.81
N TYR A 25 3.52 -7.81 -12.37
CA TYR A 25 3.52 -9.21 -12.79
C TYR A 25 3.33 -10.17 -11.60
N ARG A 26 3.90 -9.85 -10.43
CA ARG A 26 3.74 -10.67 -9.23
C ARG A 26 2.34 -10.51 -8.64
N PHE A 27 1.81 -9.30 -8.63
CA PHE A 27 0.42 -9.04 -8.24
C PHE A 27 -0.58 -9.71 -9.19
N ARG A 28 -0.31 -9.71 -10.50
CA ARG A 28 -1.11 -10.44 -11.48
C ARG A 28 -1.21 -11.93 -11.14
N GLU A 29 -0.12 -12.56 -10.74
CA GLU A 29 -0.15 -13.97 -10.31
C GLU A 29 -0.98 -14.18 -9.04
N LEU A 30 -0.86 -13.31 -8.03
CA LEU A 30 -1.66 -13.36 -6.81
C LEU A 30 -3.16 -13.23 -7.11
N LEU A 31 -3.51 -12.27 -7.98
CA LEU A 31 -4.89 -11.99 -8.38
C LEU A 31 -5.52 -13.12 -9.19
N ILE A 32 -4.83 -13.64 -10.20
CA ILE A 32 -5.32 -14.76 -11.04
C ILE A 32 -5.54 -16.01 -10.20
N ARG A 33 -4.69 -16.25 -9.20
CA ARG A 33 -4.83 -17.38 -8.28
C ARG A 33 -5.82 -17.13 -7.15
N GLU A 34 -6.42 -15.95 -7.09
CA GLU A 34 -7.30 -15.52 -5.99
C GLU A 34 -6.66 -15.70 -4.60
N ALA A 35 -5.35 -15.44 -4.50
CA ALA A 35 -4.58 -15.67 -3.29
C ALA A 35 -4.70 -14.55 -2.24
N GLU A 36 -5.29 -13.40 -2.60
CA GLU A 36 -5.43 -12.23 -1.74
C GLU A 36 -6.78 -11.52 -1.92
N ASP A 37 -7.20 -10.81 -0.88
CA ASP A 37 -8.29 -9.85 -0.89
C ASP A 37 -7.79 -8.41 -0.98
N ILE A 38 -6.66 -8.12 -0.33
CA ILE A 38 -6.12 -6.76 -0.16
C ILE A 38 -4.65 -6.73 -0.58
N ILE A 39 -4.34 -5.82 -1.50
CA ILE A 39 -2.96 -5.57 -1.94
C ILE A 39 -2.24 -4.65 -0.96
N ARG A 40 -1.07 -5.07 -0.49
CA ARG A 40 -0.22 -4.41 0.52
C ARG A 40 1.12 -3.93 -0.03
N ALA A 41 1.19 -3.58 -1.32
CA ALA A 41 2.40 -3.07 -1.94
C ALA A 41 2.97 -1.86 -1.18
N GLY A 42 4.28 -1.60 -1.33
CA GLY A 42 4.95 -0.47 -0.67
C GLY A 42 5.63 0.45 -1.69
N VAL A 43 5.29 1.74 -1.67
CA VAL A 43 5.82 2.73 -2.63
C VAL A 43 7.35 2.78 -2.68
N GLY A 44 8.03 2.57 -1.54
CA GLY A 44 9.49 2.61 -1.49
C GLY A 44 10.20 1.45 -2.20
N ARG A 45 9.48 0.37 -2.54
CA ARG A 45 10.03 -0.77 -3.31
C ARG A 45 9.48 -0.84 -4.73
N THR A 46 8.24 -0.41 -4.91
CA THR A 46 7.51 -0.46 -6.18
C THR A 46 7.76 0.79 -7.02
N GLY A 47 7.91 1.97 -6.41
CA GLY A 47 7.86 3.26 -7.09
C GLY A 47 6.44 3.68 -7.45
N LEU A 48 6.18 4.96 -7.70
CA LEU A 48 4.82 5.49 -7.91
C LEU A 48 4.19 4.95 -9.20
N SER A 49 4.89 5.03 -10.34
CA SER A 49 4.33 4.64 -11.64
C SER A 49 3.93 3.18 -11.70
N GLU A 50 4.80 2.29 -11.20
CA GLU A 50 4.51 0.86 -11.14
C GLU A 50 3.41 0.56 -10.12
N TYR A 51 3.34 1.31 -9.01
CA TYR A 51 2.28 1.15 -8.02
C TYR A 51 0.92 1.51 -8.64
N LEU A 52 0.83 2.58 -9.42
CA LEU A 52 -0.40 2.93 -10.13
C LEU A 52 -0.82 1.81 -11.10
N SER A 53 0.12 1.18 -11.83
CA SER A 53 -0.20 -0.02 -12.63
C SER A 53 -0.74 -1.19 -11.78
N VAL A 54 -0.23 -1.36 -10.56
CA VAL A 54 -0.74 -2.37 -9.61
C VAL A 54 -2.16 -2.01 -9.15
N VAL A 55 -2.45 -0.73 -8.94
CA VAL A 55 -3.78 -0.24 -8.57
C VAL A 55 -4.79 -0.49 -9.68
N ASP A 56 -4.44 -0.15 -10.93
CA ASP A 56 -5.32 -0.39 -12.09
C ASP A 56 -5.64 -1.89 -12.22
N LEU A 57 -4.64 -2.74 -12.05
CA LEU A 57 -4.80 -4.18 -12.04
C LEU A 57 -5.68 -4.65 -10.87
N ALA A 58 -5.48 -4.10 -9.67
CA ALA A 58 -6.32 -4.40 -8.52
C ALA A 58 -7.79 -4.07 -8.79
N GLN A 59 -8.07 -2.89 -9.37
CA GLN A 59 -9.41 -2.47 -9.73
C GLN A 59 -10.06 -3.41 -10.74
N ALA A 60 -9.31 -3.84 -11.77
CA ALA A 60 -9.81 -4.79 -12.78
C ALA A 60 -10.20 -6.15 -12.17
N PHE A 61 -9.62 -6.53 -11.04
CA PHE A 61 -9.95 -7.75 -10.28
C PHE A 61 -10.83 -7.49 -9.05
N HIS A 62 -11.42 -6.28 -8.94
CA HIS A 62 -12.26 -5.86 -7.82
C HIS A 62 -11.57 -5.99 -6.45
N ARG A 63 -10.26 -5.75 -6.38
CA ARG A 63 -9.48 -5.80 -5.15
C ARG A 63 -9.23 -4.42 -4.56
N GLN A 64 -9.20 -4.40 -3.24
CA GLN A 64 -8.88 -3.23 -2.46
C GLN A 64 -7.37 -3.13 -2.26
N VAL A 65 -6.91 -1.90 -2.01
CA VAL A 65 -5.49 -1.61 -1.79
C VAL A 65 -5.34 -0.96 -0.42
N ALA A 66 -4.38 -1.47 0.35
CA ALA A 66 -3.94 -0.86 1.59
C ALA A 66 -2.42 -0.71 1.53
N PRO A 67 -1.86 0.45 1.16
CA PRO A 67 -0.42 0.58 1.01
C PRO A 67 0.32 0.30 2.33
N ARG A 68 1.51 -0.28 2.21
CA ARG A 68 2.39 -0.55 3.37
C ARG A 68 3.28 0.64 3.68
N ALA A 69 3.48 0.90 4.98
CA ALA A 69 4.50 1.83 5.47
C ALA A 69 5.88 1.46 4.93
N SER A 70 6.45 2.32 4.08
CA SER A 70 7.86 2.23 3.69
C SER A 70 8.78 2.64 4.85
N THR A 71 10.04 2.21 4.80
CA THR A 71 11.09 2.61 5.75
C THR A 71 11.92 3.81 5.26
N GLY A 72 11.69 4.31 4.05
CA GLY A 72 12.45 5.42 3.43
C GLY A 72 12.07 6.82 3.93
N LEU A 73 11.84 6.98 5.24
CA LEU A 73 11.59 8.26 5.94
C LEU A 73 10.57 9.17 5.22
N GLY A 74 10.84 10.48 5.22
CA GLY A 74 9.91 11.52 4.78
C GLY A 74 9.53 11.41 3.31
N ILE A 75 10.50 11.08 2.44
CA ILE A 75 10.27 10.98 0.99
C ILE A 75 9.25 9.87 0.70
N CYS A 76 9.46 8.65 1.22
CA CYS A 76 8.51 7.57 0.98
C CYS A 76 7.16 7.81 1.68
N THR A 77 7.18 8.46 2.84
CA THR A 77 5.95 8.79 3.57
C THR A 77 5.11 9.80 2.78
N ALA A 78 5.73 10.88 2.28
CA ALA A 78 5.09 11.86 1.42
C ALA A 78 4.57 11.24 0.13
N ALA A 79 5.37 10.40 -0.53
CA ALA A 79 4.94 9.68 -1.73
C ALA A 79 3.73 8.77 -1.47
N SER A 80 3.72 8.07 -0.32
CA SER A 80 2.55 7.28 0.09
C SER A 80 1.32 8.14 0.34
N ILE A 81 1.45 9.32 0.97
CA ILE A 81 0.32 10.24 1.18
C ILE A 81 -0.29 10.66 -0.16
N HIS A 82 0.53 11.10 -1.11
CA HIS A 82 0.06 11.50 -2.44
C HIS A 82 -0.60 10.34 -3.19
N LEU A 83 0.01 9.15 -3.15
CA LEU A 83 -0.56 7.95 -3.74
C LEU A 83 -1.92 7.61 -3.12
N CYS A 84 -2.03 7.64 -1.79
CA CYS A 84 -3.28 7.34 -1.10
C CYS A 84 -4.38 8.34 -1.44
N ALA A 85 -4.05 9.62 -1.58
CA ALA A 85 -5.01 10.64 -2.01
C ALA A 85 -5.50 10.46 -3.45
N ALA A 86 -4.70 9.82 -4.31
CA ALA A 86 -4.98 9.70 -5.75
C ALA A 86 -5.71 8.41 -6.15
N ILE A 87 -5.70 7.36 -5.32
CA ILE A 87 -6.20 6.03 -5.72
C ILE A 87 -7.63 5.77 -5.22
N PRO A 88 -8.53 5.23 -6.07
CA PRO A 88 -9.96 5.14 -5.76
C PRO A 88 -10.38 3.93 -4.91
N ASN A 89 -9.56 2.87 -4.87
CA ASN A 89 -9.82 1.62 -4.14
C ASN A 89 -8.99 1.49 -2.85
N LEU A 90 -8.62 2.62 -2.26
CA LEU A 90 -7.95 2.67 -0.95
C LEU A 90 -8.92 2.29 0.16
N ILE A 91 -8.50 1.41 1.08
CA ILE A 91 -9.21 1.17 2.34
C ILE A 91 -8.57 1.87 3.54
N PHE A 92 -7.25 1.81 3.64
CA PHE A 92 -6.47 2.50 4.66
C PHE A 92 -5.00 2.48 4.28
N TRP A 93 -4.22 3.34 4.93
CA TRP A 93 -2.77 3.33 4.83
C TRP A 93 -2.14 3.10 6.21
N GLY A 94 -1.23 2.13 6.30
CA GLY A 94 -0.42 1.95 7.49
C GLY A 94 0.79 2.88 7.46
N TYR A 95 0.98 3.69 8.50
CA TYR A 95 2.19 4.51 8.70
C TYR A 95 2.86 4.20 10.05
N LYS A 96 4.09 4.68 10.24
CA LYS A 96 4.87 4.49 11.48
C LYS A 96 5.07 5.83 12.20
N PRO A 97 4.37 6.12 13.31
CA PRO A 97 4.44 7.44 13.98
C PRO A 97 5.86 7.87 14.36
N LYS A 98 6.68 6.95 14.91
CA LYS A 98 8.09 7.23 15.24
C LYS A 98 8.92 7.59 14.00
N LEU A 99 8.64 6.94 12.86
CA LEU A 99 9.32 7.22 11.60
C LEU A 99 8.92 8.60 11.04
N VAL A 100 7.64 8.98 11.15
CA VAL A 100 7.17 10.30 10.74
C VAL A 100 7.80 11.39 11.61
N LYS A 101 7.85 11.19 12.93
CA LYS A 101 8.53 12.11 13.85
C LYS A 101 10.00 12.30 13.49
N LEU A 102 10.72 11.21 13.20
CA LEU A 102 12.11 11.25 12.76
C LEU A 102 12.25 11.94 11.39
N ALA A 103 11.38 11.63 10.44
CA ALA A 103 11.38 12.24 9.12
C ALA A 103 11.21 13.76 9.18
N ASN A 104 10.31 14.27 10.03
CA ASN A 104 10.07 15.70 10.19
C ASN A 104 11.27 16.49 10.74
N GLN A 105 12.33 15.82 11.24
CA GLN A 105 13.58 16.49 11.60
C GLN A 105 14.42 16.90 10.37
N TYR A 106 14.15 16.29 9.21
CA TYR A 106 14.92 16.47 7.98
C TYR A 106 14.11 17.11 6.84
N LEU A 107 12.80 17.25 6.99
CA LEU A 107 11.92 17.83 5.97
C LEU A 107 11.83 19.35 6.15
N THR A 108 11.87 20.10 5.04
CA THR A 108 11.60 21.54 5.04
C THR A 108 10.19 21.87 5.52
N SER A 109 9.22 21.06 5.07
CA SER A 109 7.82 21.15 5.50
C SER A 109 7.44 19.85 6.23
N PRO A 110 7.06 19.90 7.52
CA PRO A 110 6.74 18.70 8.27
C PRO A 110 5.46 18.05 7.75
N LEU A 111 5.42 16.72 7.79
CA LEU A 111 4.21 15.95 7.55
C LEU A 111 3.31 16.06 8.79
N VAL A 112 2.11 16.61 8.61
CA VAL A 112 1.15 16.87 9.69
C VAL A 112 0.06 15.79 9.67
N TYR A 113 -0.10 15.09 10.79
CA TYR A 113 -1.19 14.16 11.02
C TYR A 113 -2.18 14.77 12.03
N GLN A 114 -3.43 14.94 11.63
CA GLN A 114 -4.48 15.54 12.45
C GLN A 114 -5.83 14.89 12.12
N ASN A 115 -6.63 14.58 13.15
CA ASN A 115 -7.99 14.06 13.02
C ASN A 115 -8.13 12.83 12.09
N GLY A 116 -7.17 11.91 12.14
CA GLY A 116 -7.22 10.69 11.35
C GLY A 116 -6.59 10.77 9.96
N THR A 117 -6.19 11.97 9.50
CA THR A 117 -5.68 12.18 8.14
C THR A 117 -4.32 12.88 8.13
N PHE A 118 -3.57 12.66 7.06
CA PHE A 118 -2.41 13.49 6.74
C PHE A 118 -2.85 14.67 5.90
N GLN A 119 -2.37 15.87 6.26
CA GLN A 119 -2.64 17.08 5.50
C GLN A 119 -1.69 17.13 4.29
N THR A 120 -2.25 17.31 3.09
CA THR A 120 -1.48 17.70 1.89
C THR A 120 -1.48 19.22 1.80
N LEU A 121 -0.34 19.80 1.40
CA LEU A 121 -0.19 21.24 1.17
C LEU A 121 -1.18 21.75 0.11
#